data_AF-A0A2V6TZZ6-F1
#
_entry.id   AF-A0A2V6TZZ6-F1
#
_cell.length_a   1.000
_cell.length_b   1.000
_cell.length_c   1.000
_cell.angle_alpha   90.00
_cell.angle_beta   90.00
_cell.angle_gamma   90.00
#
_symmetry.space_group_name_H-M   'P 1'
#
loop_
_entity.id
_entity.type
_entity.pdbx_description
1 polymer ?
#
loop_
_entity_poly.entity_id
_entity_poly.type
_entity_poly.pdbx_seq_one_letter_code
_entity_poly.pdbx_strand_id
1 'polypeptide(L)'
;MNGGHIAPIYDACLEAGVRIVDVRHEDAAVHMAHAYSRLSERTGVACVTAGPGVTNTVTALATAHAAGSPLLLLGGKAPVKQFDLGALQDVDQV
;
A
#
# COMPACT_ATOMS: atom_id res chain seq x y z
N MET A 1 8.28 0.18 4.01
CA MET A 1 8.81 0.42 2.65
C MET A 1 9.13 1.90 2.49
N ASN A 2 10.37 2.21 2.12
CA ASN A 2 10.76 3.58 1.79
C ASN A 2 10.48 3.80 0.29
N GLY A 3 9.61 4.75 -0.04
CA GLY A 3 9.31 5.13 -1.41
C GLY A 3 8.90 6.59 -1.45
N GLY A 4 9.53 7.39 -2.33
CA GLY A 4 9.30 8.83 -2.41
C GLY A 4 7.83 9.19 -2.67
N HIS A 5 7.10 8.34 -3.38
CA HIS A 5 5.68 8.52 -3.71
C HIS A 5 4.73 8.41 -2.49
N ILE A 6 5.19 7.88 -1.36
CA ILE A 6 4.38 7.73 -0.13
C ILE A 6 4.98 8.48 1.07
N ALA A 7 6.08 9.22 0.90
CA ALA A 7 6.72 9.96 1.98
C ALA A 7 5.74 10.89 2.74
N PRO A 8 4.84 11.65 2.08
CA PRO A 8 3.87 12.48 2.80
C PRO A 8 2.91 11.70 3.69
N ILE A 9 2.53 10.46 3.30
CA ILE A 9 1.69 9.59 4.12
C ILE A 9 2.46 9.10 5.35
N TYR A 10 3.74 8.76 5.16
CA TYR A 10 4.63 8.34 6.24
C TYR A 10 4.80 9.44 7.28
N ASP A 11 5.10 10.67 6.84
CA ASP A 11 5.28 11.83 7.72
C ASP A 11 3.99 12.15 8.49
N ALA A 12 2.84 12.19 7.79
CA ALA A 12 1.54 12.42 8.43
C ALA A 12 1.18 11.35 9.49
N CYS A 13 1.54 10.08 9.25
CA CYS A 13 1.36 9.02 10.24
C CYS A 13 2.23 9.25 11.50
N LEU A 14 3.47 9.71 11.34
CA LEU A 14 4.33 10.04 12.47
C LEU A 14 3.76 11.21 13.29
N GLU A 15 3.30 12.27 12.63
CA GLU A 15 2.69 13.44 13.27
C GLU A 15 1.40 13.08 14.02
N ALA A 16 0.57 12.22 13.43
CA ALA A 16 -0.69 11.76 14.02
C ALA A 16 -0.52 10.68 15.11
N GLY A 17 0.72 10.22 15.38
CA GLY A 17 0.97 9.13 16.32
C GLY A 17 0.45 7.76 15.86
N VAL A 18 0.25 7.58 14.56
CA VAL A 18 -0.14 6.29 13.97
C VAL A 18 1.07 5.37 13.98
N ARG A 19 0.93 4.20 14.61
CA ARG A 19 2.01 3.20 14.65
C ARG A 19 2.28 2.66 13.25
N ILE A 20 3.48 2.88 12.76
CA ILE A 20 3.96 2.31 11.50
C ILE A 20 4.67 0.99 11.77
N VAL A 21 4.34 -0.04 10.98
CA VAL A 21 5.08 -1.31 10.94
C VAL A 21 5.82 -1.36 9.60
N ASP A 22 7.14 -1.20 9.63
CA ASP A 22 7.96 -1.23 8.41
C ASP A 22 8.11 -2.67 7.90
N VAL A 23 7.65 -2.91 6.68
CA VAL A 23 7.76 -4.19 5.99
C VAL A 23 8.61 -4.00 4.74
N ARG A 24 9.42 -5.02 4.41
CA ARG A 24 10.36 -4.99 3.29
C ARG A 24 9.75 -5.40 1.96
N HIS A 25 8.70 -6.22 1.99
CA HIS A 25 8.02 -6.75 0.82
C HIS A 25 6.55 -6.34 0.83
N GLU A 26 6.04 -5.87 -0.31
CA GLU A 26 4.68 -5.36 -0.50
C GLU A 26 3.61 -6.41 -0.20
N ASP A 27 3.75 -7.58 -0.81
CA ASP A 27 2.89 -8.74 -0.57
C ASP A 27 2.75 -9.08 0.93
N ALA A 28 3.88 -9.13 1.65
CA ALA A 28 3.89 -9.37 3.09
C ALA A 28 3.14 -8.28 3.87
N ALA A 29 3.27 -7.01 3.48
CA ALA A 29 2.55 -5.92 4.13
C ALA A 29 1.03 -6.07 4.02
N VAL A 30 0.54 -6.48 2.85
CA VAL A 30 -0.89 -6.72 2.63
C VAL A 30 -1.38 -7.97 3.36
N HIS A 31 -0.60 -9.06 3.38
CA HIS A 31 -0.94 -10.23 4.20
C HIS A 31 -0.98 -9.91 5.70
N MET A 32 -0.08 -9.05 6.20
CA MET A 32 -0.12 -8.57 7.59
C MET A 32 -1.37 -7.74 7.86
N ALA A 33 -1.74 -6.82 6.96
CA ALA A 33 -2.97 -6.04 7.09
C ALA A 33 -4.23 -6.92 7.05
N HIS A 34 -4.25 -7.93 6.17
CA HIS A 34 -5.32 -8.93 6.09
C HIS A 34 -5.44 -9.74 7.39
N ALA A 35 -4.32 -10.23 7.94
CA ALA A 35 -4.34 -10.94 9.22
C ALA A 35 -4.81 -10.03 10.35
N TYR A 36 -4.32 -8.80 10.41
CA TYR A 36 -4.73 -7.80 11.40
C TYR A 36 -6.23 -7.55 11.35
N SER A 37 -6.81 -7.38 10.15
CA SER A 37 -8.22 -7.07 10.03
C SER A 37 -9.11 -8.18 10.58
N ARG A 38 -8.70 -9.44 10.37
CA ARG A 38 -9.43 -10.62 10.84
C ARG A 38 -9.29 -10.84 12.35
N LEU A 39 -8.11 -10.56 12.91
CA LEU A 39 -7.84 -10.81 14.33
C LEU A 39 -8.34 -9.67 15.24
N SER A 40 -8.41 -8.45 14.71
CA SER A 40 -8.78 -7.27 15.49
C SER A 40 -10.21 -6.78 15.26
N GLU A 41 -10.92 -7.36 14.29
CA GLU A 41 -12.25 -6.89 13.84
C GLU A 41 -12.25 -5.41 13.39
N ARG A 42 -11.10 -4.91 12.92
CA ARG A 42 -10.92 -3.55 12.40
C ARG A 42 -10.48 -3.59 10.94
N THR A 43 -10.53 -2.46 10.24
CA THR A 43 -9.97 -2.37 8.89
C THR A 43 -8.45 -2.48 8.93
N GLY A 44 -7.88 -3.42 8.16
CA GLY A 44 -6.46 -3.52 7.93
C GLY A 44 -6.01 -2.46 6.93
N VAL A 45 -4.86 -1.81 7.18
CA VAL A 45 -4.33 -0.79 6.28
C VAL A 45 -2.91 -1.17 5.86
N ALA A 46 -2.65 -1.13 4.55
CA ALA A 46 -1.32 -1.28 3.97
C ALA A 46 -1.02 -0.08 3.08
N CYS A 47 0.26 0.32 3.00
CA CYS A 47 0.73 1.42 2.16
C CYS A 47 1.97 0.99 1.39
N VAL A 48 1.98 1.20 0.07
CA VAL A 48 3.05 0.77 -0.85
C VAL A 48 3.38 1.88 -1.84
N THR A 49 4.63 1.91 -2.32
CA THR A 49 5.08 2.89 -3.32
C THR A 49 4.46 2.64 -4.70
N ALA A 50 4.72 3.53 -5.65
CA ALA A 50 4.22 3.45 -7.02
C ALA A 50 4.79 2.27 -7.84
N GLY A 51 4.11 1.97 -8.95
CA GLY A 51 4.55 1.02 -9.95
C GLY A 51 4.68 -0.40 -9.37
N PRO A 52 5.89 -1.01 -9.37
CA PRO A 52 6.08 -2.35 -8.80
C PRO A 52 5.58 -2.49 -7.36
N GLY A 53 5.60 -1.40 -6.59
CA GLY A 53 5.07 -1.37 -5.24
C GLY A 53 3.56 -1.70 -5.18
N VAL A 54 2.79 -1.23 -6.15
CA VAL A 54 1.35 -1.56 -6.25
C VAL A 54 1.18 -2.96 -6.84
N THR A 55 1.86 -3.28 -7.95
CA THR A 55 1.64 -4.56 -8.64
C THR A 55 2.04 -5.77 -7.79
N ASN A 56 3.06 -5.64 -6.93
CA ASN A 56 3.47 -6.70 -6.01
C ASN A 56 2.41 -7.05 -4.95
N THR A 57 1.38 -6.22 -4.77
CA THR A 57 0.30 -6.47 -3.80
C THR A 57 -0.86 -7.29 -4.35
N VAL A 58 -0.95 -7.46 -5.67
CA VAL A 58 -2.15 -7.99 -6.34
C VAL A 58 -2.51 -9.39 -5.82
N THR A 59 -1.52 -10.25 -5.59
CA THR A 59 -1.72 -11.61 -5.05
C THR A 59 -2.33 -11.59 -3.64
N ALA A 60 -1.73 -10.82 -2.72
CA ALA A 60 -2.24 -10.69 -1.36
C ALA A 60 -3.62 -10.00 -1.31
N LEU A 61 -3.86 -9.00 -2.16
CA LEU A 61 -5.16 -8.35 -2.30
C LEU A 61 -6.25 -9.32 -2.76
N ALA A 62 -5.96 -10.15 -3.77
CA ALA A 62 -6.89 -11.17 -4.25
C ALA A 62 -7.25 -12.15 -3.12
N THR A 63 -6.26 -12.55 -2.30
CA THR A 63 -6.49 -13.39 -1.11
C THR A 63 -7.42 -12.69 -0.11
N ALA A 64 -7.15 -11.43 0.23
CA ALA A 64 -7.96 -10.68 1.18
C ALA A 64 -9.41 -10.47 0.69
N HIS A 65 -9.57 -10.20 -0.61
CA HIS A 65 -10.86 -10.06 -1.27
C HIS A 65 -11.68 -11.35 -1.23
N ALA A 66 -11.08 -12.47 -1.63
CA ALA A 66 -11.72 -13.78 -1.59
C ALA A 66 -12.15 -14.18 -0.16
N ALA A 67 -11.39 -13.74 0.85
CA ALA A 67 -11.71 -13.95 2.26
C ALA A 67 -12.69 -12.92 2.84
N GLY A 68 -13.19 -11.96 2.06
CA GLY A 68 -14.13 -10.92 2.51
C GLY A 68 -13.56 -10.01 3.60
N SER A 69 -12.24 -9.80 3.64
CA SER A 69 -11.60 -9.04 4.71
C SER A 69 -11.67 -7.53 4.50
N PRO A 70 -11.99 -6.74 5.54
CA PRO A 70 -12.00 -5.29 5.44
C PRO A 70 -10.55 -4.76 5.40
N LEU A 71 -10.08 -4.39 4.22
CA LEU A 71 -8.71 -3.94 3.98
C LEU A 71 -8.70 -2.69 3.08
N LEU A 72 -7.85 -1.71 3.43
CA LEU A 72 -7.55 -0.53 2.63
C LEU A 72 -6.07 -0.59 2.18
N LEU A 73 -5.85 -0.56 0.86
CA LEU A 73 -4.52 -0.39 0.29
C LEU A 73 -4.34 1.05 -0.20
N LEU A 74 -3.30 1.72 0.28
CA LEU A 74 -2.83 3.00 -0.22
C LEU A 74 -1.64 2.77 -1.16
N GLY A 75 -1.83 3.01 -2.46
CA GLY A 75 -0.76 2.93 -3.46
C GLY A 75 -0.27 4.32 -3.86
N GLY A 76 1.04 4.58 -3.76
CA GLY A 76 1.63 5.77 -4.36
C GLY A 76 1.49 5.77 -5.87
N LYS A 77 1.43 6.94 -6.52
CA LYS A 77 1.39 7.09 -7.99
C LYS A 77 2.35 8.21 -8.41
N ALA A 78 2.90 8.10 -9.62
CA ALA A 78 3.62 9.21 -10.24
C ALA A 78 2.69 10.43 -10.42
N PRO A 79 3.22 11.66 -10.50
CA PRO A 79 2.42 12.85 -10.73
C PRO A 79 1.57 12.72 -12.00
N VAL A 80 0.28 13.07 -11.92
CA VAL A 80 -0.68 12.95 -13.03
C VAL A 80 -0.20 13.65 -14.30
N LYS A 81 0.51 14.78 -14.17
CA LYS A 81 1.06 15.54 -15.30
C LYS A 81 2.14 14.80 -16.09
N GLN A 82 2.67 13.71 -15.54
CA GLN A 82 3.76 12.92 -16.12
C GLN A 82 3.30 11.53 -16.57
N PHE A 83 2.00 11.26 -16.49
CA PHE A 83 1.43 9.98 -16.92
C PHE A 83 1.70 9.73 -18.41
N ASP A 84 2.19 8.53 -18.72
CA ASP A 84 2.55 8.05 -20.06
C ASP A 84 3.68 8.85 -20.74
N LEU A 85 4.45 9.59 -19.93
CA LEU A 85 5.66 10.31 -20.38
C LEU A 85 6.95 9.59 -19.97
N GLY A 86 6.86 8.32 -19.55
CA GLY A 86 8.00 7.52 -19.12
C GLY A 86 8.57 7.93 -17.76
N ALA A 87 7.72 8.45 -16.87
CA ALA A 87 8.14 8.79 -15.52
C ALA A 87 8.57 7.57 -14.70
N LEU A 88 9.41 7.81 -13.69
CA LEU A 88 9.90 6.76 -12.81
C LEU A 88 8.73 6.06 -12.09
N GLN A 89 8.64 4.74 -12.24
CA GLN A 89 7.57 3.91 -11.66
C GLN A 89 6.15 4.31 -12.11
N ASP A 90 6.04 4.88 -13.31
CA ASP A 90 4.74 5.14 -13.94
C ASP A 90 4.09 3.83 -14.40
N VAL A 91 2.88 3.59 -13.89
CA VAL A 91 2.06 2.43 -14.22
C VAL A 91 0.59 2.87 -14.16
N ASP A 92 -0.20 2.39 -15.11
CA ASP A 92 -1.65 2.53 -15.06
C ASP A 92 -2.25 1.57 -14.02
N GLN A 93 -2.38 2.09 -12.81
CA GLN A 93 -2.81 1.37 -11.62
C GLN A 93 -4.17 1.85 -11.07
N VAL A 94 -4.76 2.88 -11.71
CA VAL A 94 -6.14 3.41 -11.60
C VAL A 94 -6.39 4.37 -12.76
#